data_AF-A0A285QV62-F1
#
_entry.id   AF-A0A285QV62-F1
#
_cell.length_a   1.000
_cell.length_b   1.000
_cell.length_c   1.000
_cell.angle_alpha   90.00
_cell.angle_beta   90.00
_cell.angle_gamma   90.00
#
_symmetry.space_group_name_H-M   'P 1'
#
loop_
_entity.id
_entity.type
_entity.pdbx_description
1 polymer ?
#
loop_
_entity_poly.entity_id
_entity_poly.type
_entity_poly.pdbx_seq_one_letter_code
_entity_poly.pdbx_strand_id
1 'polypeptide(L)'
;MAVPDVTVVVVVSDAVSVGFADSAPAWAPADAKLLRTDLVRCHGLCRNEESTVYSDQPFTPEVCPRAGGGSVLADCDCCFLVLREDLGYRTERAGVLDRLRGIVALQQVAAELAEPGEELDAIRVRSFSWDVPRLLGDGFLLLDAGLQERVCREVARLVERFGAREVYHRLPAAGRVRLELAAAVRPEALRDQIRYEAAHGEPPTVVEGRRHYAGYPAFRDGRLGLADELFLLREDPVVEAAPPLNLAQQLWRGVVPAQVRRGLRRIVPGGAAWRAALGRPSGV
;
A
#
# COMPACT_ATOMS: atom_id res chain seq x y z
N MET A 1 -14.24 19.57 33.00
CA MET A 1 -13.62 18.24 32.88
C MET A 1 -13.18 18.11 31.42
N ALA A 2 -11.89 18.14 31.16
CA ALA A 2 -11.34 18.07 29.82
C ALA A 2 -11.27 16.59 29.38
N VAL A 3 -11.80 16.28 28.20
CA VAL A 3 -11.52 15.02 27.50
C VAL A 3 -10.62 15.40 26.32
N PRO A 4 -9.30 15.17 26.39
CA PRO A 4 -8.44 15.37 25.24
C PRO A 4 -8.36 14.11 24.36
N ASP A 5 -7.91 14.35 23.13
CA ASP A 5 -7.48 13.42 22.09
C ASP A 5 -8.57 12.72 21.25
N VAL A 6 -9.25 13.54 20.44
CA VAL A 6 -9.88 13.08 19.19
C VAL A 6 -8.83 13.15 18.08
N THR A 7 -8.26 12.02 17.69
CA THR A 7 -7.49 11.93 16.44
C THR A 7 -8.47 11.68 15.29
N VAL A 8 -8.81 12.74 14.57
CA VAL A 8 -9.57 12.70 13.32
C VAL A 8 -8.59 12.61 12.16
N VAL A 9 -8.73 11.60 11.30
CA VAL A 9 -8.08 11.61 9.98
C VAL A 9 -9.10 11.14 8.95
N VAL A 10 -9.64 12.07 8.18
CA VAL A 10 -10.21 11.80 6.86
C VAL A 10 -9.68 12.90 5.94
N VAL A 11 -8.65 12.58 5.16
CA VAL A 11 -8.19 13.44 4.07
C VAL A 11 -8.61 12.78 2.78
N VAL A 12 -9.46 13.46 2.02
CA VAL A 12 -9.53 13.21 0.58
C VAL A 12 -9.77 14.56 -0.10
N SER A 13 -8.90 14.93 -1.03
CA SER A 13 -8.93 16.20 -1.79
C SER A 13 -10.26 16.45 -2.49
N ASP A 14 -10.65 17.72 -2.66
CA ASP A 14 -11.73 18.10 -3.58
C ASP A 14 -11.36 17.63 -5.00
N ALA A 15 -12.10 16.67 -5.52
CA ALA A 15 -11.88 16.10 -6.84
C ALA A 15 -13.22 15.74 -7.48
N VAL A 16 -13.38 16.18 -8.74
CA VAL A 16 -14.62 16.05 -9.52
C VAL A 16 -14.82 14.62 -10.05
N SER A 17 -13.76 13.81 -10.07
CA SER A 17 -13.82 12.37 -10.36
C SER A 17 -12.67 11.65 -9.67
N VAL A 18 -12.97 10.59 -8.93
CA VAL A 18 -11.99 9.76 -8.23
C VAL A 18 -12.24 8.27 -8.47
N GLY A 19 -11.19 7.56 -8.90
CA GLY A 19 -11.14 6.10 -9.04
C GLY A 19 -10.23 5.46 -7.99
N PHE A 20 -10.28 4.14 -7.82
CA PHE A 20 -9.54 3.46 -6.73
C PHE A 20 -8.02 3.59 -6.83
N ALA A 21 -7.47 3.72 -8.03
CA ALA A 21 -6.03 3.81 -8.26
C ALA A 21 -5.41 5.14 -7.75
N ASP A 22 -6.14 6.25 -7.87
CA ASP A 22 -5.61 7.60 -7.66
C ASP A 22 -6.11 8.26 -6.36
N SER A 23 -6.83 7.53 -5.50
CA SER A 23 -7.55 8.19 -4.40
C SER A 23 -7.81 7.34 -3.14
N ALA A 24 -8.18 8.03 -2.06
CA ALA A 24 -8.50 7.48 -0.75
C ALA A 24 -9.74 6.54 -0.62
N PRO A 25 -10.70 6.42 -1.57
CA PRO A 25 -11.82 5.48 -1.47
C PRO A 25 -11.40 4.02 -1.30
N ALA A 26 -10.26 3.59 -1.87
CA ALA A 26 -9.72 2.24 -1.63
C ALA A 26 -9.44 2.00 -0.14
N TRP A 27 -9.01 3.07 0.55
CA TRP A 27 -8.61 3.11 1.95
C TRP A 27 -9.75 3.43 2.91
N ALA A 28 -10.90 3.86 2.40
CA ALA A 28 -12.11 4.15 3.17
C ALA A 28 -13.31 3.40 2.56
N PRO A 29 -13.36 2.06 2.64
CA PRO A 29 -14.45 1.27 2.06
C PRO A 29 -15.76 1.40 2.83
N ALA A 30 -15.72 1.99 4.04
CA ALA A 30 -16.89 2.14 4.89
C ALA A 30 -17.95 2.96 4.16
N ASP A 31 -19.20 2.57 4.30
CA ASP A 31 -20.30 3.18 3.56
C ASP A 31 -20.97 4.35 4.28
N ALA A 32 -20.24 4.98 5.20
CA ALA A 32 -20.48 6.34 5.67
C ALA A 32 -20.24 7.35 4.54
N LYS A 33 -21.05 7.24 3.48
CA LYS A 33 -21.01 8.00 2.21
C LYS A 33 -22.43 8.30 1.76
N LEU A 34 -22.58 9.37 0.97
CA LEU A 34 -23.85 9.69 0.32
C LEU A 34 -23.95 8.96 -1.02
N LEU A 35 -25.09 8.29 -1.24
CA LEU A 35 -25.36 7.47 -2.42
C LEU A 35 -26.67 7.88 -3.06
N ARG A 36 -26.70 7.95 -4.39
CA ARG A 36 -27.94 8.19 -5.13
C ARG A 36 -28.88 7.00 -4.93
N THR A 37 -30.10 7.26 -4.47
CA THR A 37 -31.09 6.19 -4.23
C THR A 37 -31.41 5.39 -5.50
N ASP A 38 -31.50 6.07 -6.65
CA ASP A 38 -31.78 5.39 -7.92
C ASP A 38 -30.64 4.46 -8.33
N LEU A 39 -29.38 4.83 -8.06
CA LEU A 39 -28.23 3.95 -8.32
C LEU A 39 -28.34 2.65 -7.50
N VAL A 40 -28.68 2.77 -6.22
CA VAL A 40 -28.87 1.61 -5.33
C VAL A 40 -30.02 0.73 -5.81
N ARG A 41 -31.18 1.32 -6.12
CA ARG A 41 -32.39 0.59 -6.52
C ARG A 41 -32.29 -0.07 -7.88
N CYS A 42 -31.81 0.66 -8.91
CA CYS A 42 -31.73 0.14 -10.27
C CYS A 42 -30.73 -1.01 -10.41
N HIS A 43 -29.68 -1.03 -9.59
CA HIS A 43 -28.68 -2.09 -9.61
C HIS A 43 -28.88 -3.14 -8.50
N GLY A 44 -29.96 -3.04 -7.71
CA GLY A 44 -30.28 -4.01 -6.66
C GLY A 44 -29.21 -4.12 -5.58
N LEU A 45 -28.47 -3.03 -5.32
CA LEU A 45 -27.33 -3.05 -4.42
C LEU A 45 -27.80 -3.22 -2.97
N CYS A 46 -27.34 -4.27 -2.30
CA CYS A 46 -27.63 -4.52 -0.91
C CYS A 46 -26.37 -5.00 -0.18
N ARG A 47 -26.30 -4.76 1.13
CA ARG A 47 -25.26 -5.37 1.95
C ARG A 47 -25.57 -6.85 2.10
N ASN A 48 -24.53 -7.67 2.17
CA ASN A 48 -24.70 -9.08 2.53
C ASN A 48 -25.11 -9.19 4.01
N GLU A 49 -26.36 -9.58 4.27
CA GLU A 49 -26.93 -9.73 5.61
C GLU A 49 -26.34 -10.92 6.38
N GLU A 50 -25.79 -11.93 5.69
CA GLU A 50 -25.14 -13.08 6.32
C GLU A 50 -23.74 -12.73 6.86
N SER A 51 -23.18 -11.59 6.47
CA SER A 51 -21.85 -11.17 6.91
C SER A 51 -21.88 -10.63 8.33
N THR A 52 -21.21 -11.34 9.25
CA THR A 52 -21.05 -10.92 10.66
C THR A 52 -20.33 -9.58 10.79
N VAL A 53 -19.35 -9.33 9.91
CA VAL A 53 -18.43 -8.18 9.93
C VAL A 53 -18.06 -7.79 8.50
N TYR A 54 -17.67 -6.53 8.30
CA TYR A 54 -17.22 -6.00 7.01
C TYR A 54 -18.27 -6.11 5.90
N SER A 55 -19.57 -6.15 6.22
CA SER A 55 -20.64 -6.22 5.21
C SER A 55 -20.71 -4.97 4.33
N ASP A 56 -20.15 -3.86 4.79
CA ASP A 56 -19.96 -2.60 4.07
C ASP A 56 -18.77 -2.62 3.11
N GLN A 57 -17.73 -3.44 3.39
CA GLN A 57 -16.50 -3.41 2.60
C GLN A 57 -16.70 -3.86 1.14
N PRO A 58 -17.44 -4.95 0.83
CA PRO A 58 -17.71 -5.34 -0.56
C PRO A 58 -18.69 -4.39 -1.27
N PHE A 59 -19.55 -3.70 -0.52
CA PHE A 59 -20.60 -2.85 -1.09
C PHE A 59 -20.01 -1.63 -1.82
N THR A 60 -18.98 -0.98 -1.27
CA THR A 60 -18.39 0.21 -1.91
C THR A 60 -17.73 -0.08 -3.27
N PRO A 61 -16.89 -1.12 -3.43
CA PRO A 61 -16.39 -1.56 -4.73
C PRO A 61 -17.49 -1.99 -5.71
N GLU A 62 -18.65 -2.42 -5.23
CA GLU A 62 -19.78 -2.72 -6.10
C GLU A 62 -20.43 -1.45 -6.67
N VAL A 63 -20.53 -0.41 -5.84
CA VAL A 63 -21.11 0.88 -6.20
C VAL A 63 -20.24 1.64 -7.21
N CYS A 64 -18.93 1.73 -6.95
CA CYS A 64 -18.04 2.67 -7.64
C CYS A 64 -18.02 2.51 -9.18
N PRO A 65 -17.86 1.31 -9.76
CA PRO A 65 -17.90 1.12 -11.22
C PRO A 65 -19.26 1.48 -11.82
N ARG A 66 -20.36 1.24 -11.08
CA ARG A 66 -21.74 1.49 -11.54
C ARG A 66 -22.12 2.97 -11.46
N ALA A 67 -21.49 3.73 -10.56
CA ALA A 67 -21.74 5.15 -10.40
C ALA A 67 -21.20 6.00 -11.56
N GLY A 68 -20.25 5.48 -12.34
CA GLY A 68 -19.55 6.23 -13.39
C GLY A 68 -18.61 7.32 -12.85
N GLY A 69 -18.27 7.25 -11.56
CA GLY A 69 -17.44 8.22 -10.85
C GLY A 69 -18.02 8.61 -9.49
N GLY A 70 -17.16 9.15 -8.62
CA GLY A 70 -17.54 9.71 -7.32
C GLY A 70 -16.98 11.12 -7.14
N SER A 71 -17.57 11.87 -6.22
CA SER A 71 -17.05 13.16 -5.78
C SER A 71 -16.67 13.09 -4.31
N VAL A 72 -15.71 13.92 -3.93
CA VAL A 72 -15.21 14.02 -2.56
C VAL A 72 -15.54 15.42 -2.03
N LEU A 73 -16.10 15.46 -0.82
CA LEU A 73 -16.33 16.69 -0.06
C LEU A 73 -15.43 16.66 1.19
N ALA A 74 -14.47 17.58 1.27
CA ALA A 74 -13.55 17.68 2.40
C ALA A 74 -13.29 19.13 2.84
N ASP A 75 -14.21 20.04 2.49
CA ASP A 75 -14.20 21.43 2.91
C ASP A 75 -14.67 21.62 4.37
N CYS A 76 -15.30 20.59 4.96
CA CYS A 76 -15.76 20.56 6.34
C CYS A 76 -15.85 19.15 6.92
N ASP A 77 -15.93 19.06 8.26
CA ASP A 77 -16.16 17.81 8.97
C ASP A 77 -17.59 17.30 8.72
N CYS A 78 -17.72 16.32 7.81
CA CYS A 78 -19.02 15.79 7.38
C CYS A 78 -19.50 14.56 8.18
N CYS A 79 -18.59 13.79 8.77
CA CYS A 79 -18.91 12.54 9.43
C CYS A 79 -18.14 12.40 10.75
N PHE A 80 -18.87 12.37 11.86
CA PHE A 80 -18.30 12.19 13.20
C PHE A 80 -18.42 10.72 13.63
N LEU A 81 -17.30 9.99 13.57
CA LEU A 81 -17.21 8.63 14.09
C LEU A 81 -16.87 8.69 15.58
N VAL A 82 -17.82 8.31 16.43
CA VAL A 82 -17.64 8.32 17.89
C VAL A 82 -17.28 6.92 18.36
N LEU A 83 -16.28 6.80 19.24
CA LEU A 83 -15.96 5.57 19.97
C LEU A 83 -17.03 5.30 21.04
N ARG A 84 -17.70 4.15 21.01
CA ARG A 84 -18.70 3.75 22.00
C ARG A 84 -17.99 3.32 23.27
N GLU A 85 -18.50 3.78 24.41
CA GLU A 85 -17.97 3.44 25.73
C GLU A 85 -17.94 1.93 26.00
N ASP A 86 -18.86 1.17 25.39
CA ASP A 86 -18.95 -0.29 25.52
C ASP A 86 -17.99 -1.06 24.61
N LEU A 87 -17.12 -0.36 23.86
CA LEU A 87 -16.23 -0.89 22.82
C LEU A 87 -16.97 -1.91 21.94
N GLY A 88 -18.25 -1.63 21.68
CA GLY A 88 -19.20 -2.58 21.15
C GLY A 88 -19.18 -2.69 19.63
N TYR A 89 -18.04 -2.39 19.00
CA TYR A 89 -17.92 -2.44 17.56
C TYR A 89 -18.04 -3.88 17.09
N ARG A 90 -18.96 -4.11 16.13
CA ARG A 90 -19.11 -5.41 15.48
C ARG A 90 -17.78 -5.90 14.90
N THR A 91 -16.96 -4.98 14.40
CA THR A 91 -15.61 -5.23 13.89
C THR A 91 -14.63 -5.70 14.96
N GLU A 92 -14.72 -5.19 16.19
CA GLU A 92 -13.84 -5.60 17.30
C GLU A 92 -14.28 -6.93 17.91
N ARG A 93 -15.59 -7.18 17.99
CA ARG A 93 -16.15 -8.42 18.52
C ARG A 93 -16.06 -9.60 17.55
N ALA A 94 -15.77 -9.35 16.27
CA ALA A 94 -15.71 -10.39 15.27
C ALA A 94 -14.49 -11.30 15.40
N GLY A 95 -14.72 -12.61 15.32
CA GLY A 95 -13.65 -13.61 15.28
C GLY A 95 -12.71 -13.39 14.09
N VAL A 96 -11.47 -13.87 14.22
CA VAL A 96 -10.45 -13.74 13.16
C VAL A 96 -10.93 -14.36 11.83
N LEU A 97 -11.68 -15.47 11.89
CA LEU A 97 -12.21 -16.14 10.70
C LEU A 97 -13.39 -15.37 10.06
N ASP A 98 -14.22 -14.69 10.86
CA ASP A 98 -15.27 -13.80 10.32
C ASP A 98 -14.64 -12.63 9.56
N ARG A 99 -13.58 -12.04 10.13
CA ARG A 99 -12.83 -10.98 9.46
C ARG A 99 -12.18 -11.45 8.17
N LEU A 100 -11.58 -12.64 8.15
CA LEU A 100 -11.07 -13.25 6.90
C LEU A 100 -12.16 -13.45 5.86
N ARG A 101 -13.34 -13.94 6.24
CA ARG A 101 -14.47 -14.09 5.32
C ARG A 101 -14.88 -12.75 4.71
N GLY A 102 -14.93 -11.68 5.51
CA GLY A 102 -15.20 -10.34 5.00
C GLY A 102 -14.16 -9.84 3.99
N ILE A 103 -12.87 -10.08 4.25
CA ILE A 103 -11.78 -9.75 3.31
C ILE A 103 -11.90 -10.56 2.01
N VAL A 104 -12.23 -11.86 2.11
CA VAL A 104 -12.47 -12.71 0.94
C VAL A 104 -13.63 -12.16 0.12
N ALA A 105 -14.75 -11.79 0.76
CA ALA A 105 -15.90 -11.22 0.05
C ALA A 105 -15.56 -9.93 -0.68
N LEU A 106 -14.78 -9.04 -0.06
CA LEU A 106 -14.27 -7.82 -0.69
C LEU A 106 -13.46 -8.14 -1.95
N GLN A 107 -12.51 -9.09 -1.85
CA GLN A 107 -11.65 -9.46 -2.97
C GLN A 107 -12.43 -10.18 -4.08
N GLN A 108 -13.47 -10.95 -3.75
CA GLN A 108 -14.37 -11.56 -4.74
C GLN A 108 -15.09 -10.50 -5.55
N VAL A 109 -15.76 -9.55 -4.89
CA VAL A 109 -16.48 -8.48 -5.57
C VAL A 109 -15.52 -7.65 -6.44
N ALA A 110 -14.33 -7.34 -5.94
CA ALA A 110 -13.33 -6.62 -6.73
C ALA A 110 -12.91 -7.40 -7.98
N ALA A 111 -12.62 -8.69 -7.87
CA ALA A 111 -12.21 -9.53 -8.98
C ALA A 111 -13.34 -9.80 -10.00
N GLU A 112 -14.61 -9.74 -9.59
CA GLU A 112 -15.77 -9.91 -10.47
C GLU A 112 -16.12 -8.64 -11.25
N LEU A 113 -15.76 -7.46 -10.73
CA LEU A 113 -16.19 -6.18 -11.29
C LEU A 113 -15.09 -5.35 -11.93
N ALA A 114 -13.86 -5.49 -11.47
CA ALA A 114 -12.74 -4.74 -12.01
C ALA A 114 -12.01 -5.54 -13.09
N GLU A 115 -11.74 -4.90 -14.22
CA GLU A 115 -10.79 -5.41 -15.18
C GLU A 115 -9.39 -5.48 -14.56
N PRO A 116 -8.53 -6.43 -14.98
CA PRO A 116 -7.14 -6.45 -14.55
C PRO A 116 -6.45 -5.11 -14.79
N GLY A 117 -5.80 -4.55 -13.78
CA GLY A 117 -5.13 -3.26 -13.85
C GLY A 117 -5.02 -2.56 -12.50
N GLU A 118 -4.63 -1.28 -12.54
CA GLU A 118 -4.28 -0.49 -11.36
C GLU A 118 -5.41 -0.38 -10.33
N GLU A 119 -6.68 -0.38 -10.74
CA GLU A 119 -7.80 -0.30 -9.79
C GLU A 119 -7.96 -1.57 -8.97
N LEU A 120 -7.90 -2.74 -9.63
CA LEU A 120 -7.94 -4.02 -8.94
C LEU A 120 -6.71 -4.18 -8.03
N ASP A 121 -5.53 -3.78 -8.52
CA ASP A 121 -4.30 -3.81 -7.73
C ASP A 121 -4.36 -2.86 -6.53
N ALA A 122 -4.98 -1.69 -6.64
CA ALA A 122 -5.17 -0.79 -5.50
C ALA A 122 -6.02 -1.43 -4.39
N ILE A 123 -7.09 -2.15 -4.75
CA ILE A 123 -7.93 -2.87 -3.79
C ILE A 123 -7.16 -4.03 -3.14
N ARG A 124 -6.41 -4.80 -3.93
CA ARG A 124 -5.52 -5.86 -3.42
C ARG A 124 -4.49 -5.29 -2.46
N VAL A 125 -3.75 -4.27 -2.88
CA VAL A 125 -2.73 -3.60 -2.06
C VAL A 125 -3.31 -3.20 -0.73
N ARG A 126 -4.45 -2.50 -0.72
CA ARG A 126 -5.07 -2.08 0.53
C ARG A 126 -5.41 -3.27 1.44
N SER A 127 -5.97 -4.35 0.91
CA SER A 127 -6.34 -5.50 1.75
C SER A 127 -5.11 -6.20 2.31
N PHE A 128 -4.07 -6.37 1.49
CA PHE A 128 -2.84 -7.03 1.90
C PHE A 128 -1.87 -6.12 2.67
N SER A 129 -2.03 -4.80 2.62
CA SER A 129 -1.25 -3.85 3.42
C SER A 129 -1.91 -3.49 4.75
N TRP A 130 -3.24 -3.62 4.84
CA TRP A 130 -4.00 -3.15 6.00
C TRP A 130 -4.84 -4.24 6.67
N ASP A 131 -5.78 -4.84 5.95
CA ASP A 131 -6.77 -5.73 6.57
C ASP A 131 -6.14 -7.06 7.01
N VAL A 132 -5.40 -7.73 6.11
CA VAL A 132 -4.78 -9.03 6.41
C VAL A 132 -3.65 -8.88 7.43
N PRO A 133 -2.73 -7.90 7.35
CA PRO A 133 -1.68 -7.73 8.36
C PRO A 133 -2.21 -7.54 9.79
N ARG A 134 -3.38 -6.91 9.97
CA ARG A 134 -4.04 -6.79 11.29
C ARG A 134 -4.47 -8.14 11.88
N LEU A 135 -4.67 -9.16 11.05
CA LEU A 135 -4.96 -10.53 11.47
C LEU A 135 -3.70 -11.33 11.77
N LEU A 136 -2.55 -10.86 11.28
CA LEU A 136 -1.22 -11.46 11.42
C LEU A 136 -0.31 -10.60 12.34
N GLY A 137 -0.91 -9.90 13.31
CA GLY A 137 -0.21 -9.10 14.33
C GLY A 137 -0.39 -9.71 15.73
N ASP A 138 -0.31 -8.89 16.77
CA ASP A 138 -0.33 -9.35 18.18
C ASP A 138 -1.54 -10.24 18.52
N GLY A 139 -2.71 -9.94 17.96
CA GLY A 139 -3.91 -10.76 18.16
C GLY A 139 -3.76 -12.22 17.68
N PHE A 140 -2.88 -12.49 16.71
CA PHE A 140 -2.56 -13.84 16.26
C PHE A 140 -1.87 -14.66 17.36
N LEU A 141 -1.05 -14.02 18.19
CA LEU A 141 -0.35 -14.68 19.31
C LEU A 141 -1.31 -15.17 20.39
N LEU A 142 -2.50 -14.58 20.47
CA LEU A 142 -3.54 -14.93 21.44
C LEU A 142 -4.41 -16.11 21.00
N LEU A 143 -4.30 -16.53 19.73
CA LEU A 143 -5.04 -17.66 19.20
C LEU A 143 -4.40 -18.99 19.64
N ASP A 144 -5.21 -20.03 19.82
CA ASP A 144 -4.69 -21.39 19.98
C ASP A 144 -4.00 -21.88 18.70
N ALA A 145 -3.15 -22.91 18.84
CA ALA A 145 -2.35 -23.42 17.72
C ALA A 145 -3.20 -23.91 16.53
N GLY A 146 -4.36 -24.52 16.79
CA GLY A 146 -5.24 -25.01 15.73
C GLY A 146 -5.87 -23.87 14.94
N LEU A 147 -6.25 -22.79 15.63
CA LEU A 147 -6.79 -21.59 15.02
C LEU A 147 -5.71 -20.81 14.27
N GLN A 148 -4.48 -20.74 14.78
CA GLN A 148 -3.32 -20.16 14.08
C GLN A 148 -3.08 -20.86 12.74
N GLU A 149 -3.02 -22.20 12.75
CA GLU A 149 -2.83 -22.98 11.52
C GLU A 149 -4.01 -22.80 10.55
N ARG A 150 -5.24 -22.73 11.05
CA ARG A 150 -6.42 -22.47 10.23
C ARG A 150 -6.35 -21.09 9.58
N VAL A 151 -5.99 -20.04 10.33
CA VAL A 151 -5.79 -18.68 9.78
C VAL A 151 -4.75 -18.69 8.68
N CYS A 152 -3.58 -19.33 8.89
CA CYS A 152 -2.55 -19.44 7.86
C CYS A 152 -3.06 -20.14 6.59
N ARG A 153 -3.82 -21.25 6.72
CA ARG A 153 -4.40 -21.94 5.56
C ARG A 153 -5.41 -21.10 4.80
N GLU A 154 -6.26 -20.35 5.48
CA GLU A 154 -7.22 -19.46 4.82
C GLU A 154 -6.50 -18.26 4.16
N VAL A 155 -5.44 -17.73 4.77
CA VAL A 155 -4.59 -16.71 4.15
C VAL A 155 -3.86 -17.26 2.93
N ALA A 156 -3.34 -18.48 2.98
CA ALA A 156 -2.72 -19.14 1.83
C ALA A 156 -3.69 -19.24 0.64
N ARG A 157 -4.94 -19.66 0.90
CA ARG A 157 -6.00 -19.69 -0.12
C ARG A 157 -6.34 -18.29 -0.65
N LEU A 158 -6.41 -17.29 0.21
CA LEU A 158 -6.66 -15.91 -0.17
C LEU A 158 -5.54 -15.37 -1.09
N VAL A 159 -4.28 -15.59 -0.70
CA VAL A 159 -3.10 -15.18 -1.47
C VAL A 159 -3.08 -15.82 -2.85
N GLU A 160 -3.33 -17.13 -2.92
CA GLU A 160 -3.36 -17.88 -4.18
C GLU A 160 -4.52 -17.44 -5.07
N ARG A 161 -5.74 -17.39 -4.51
CA ARG A 161 -6.96 -17.10 -5.27
C ARG A 161 -6.98 -15.71 -5.90
N PHE A 162 -6.41 -14.71 -5.23
CA PHE A 162 -6.48 -13.32 -5.66
C PHE A 162 -5.13 -12.76 -6.15
N GLY A 163 -4.13 -13.62 -6.38
CA GLY A 163 -2.85 -13.21 -6.95
C GLY A 163 -2.08 -12.21 -6.09
N ALA A 164 -2.17 -12.30 -4.76
CA ALA A 164 -1.64 -11.26 -3.86
C ALA A 164 -0.14 -10.98 -4.06
N ARG A 165 0.63 -11.98 -4.49
CA ARG A 165 2.07 -11.86 -4.72
C ARG A 165 2.42 -10.86 -5.83
N GLU A 166 1.51 -10.61 -6.77
CA GLU A 166 1.70 -9.62 -7.84
C GLU A 166 1.90 -8.20 -7.26
N VAL A 167 1.27 -7.90 -6.13
CA VAL A 167 1.32 -6.59 -5.49
C VAL A 167 2.25 -6.53 -4.27
N TYR A 168 2.97 -7.62 -3.94
CA TYR A 168 3.85 -7.64 -2.76
C TYR A 168 4.90 -6.54 -2.77
N HIS A 169 5.44 -6.18 -3.93
CA HIS A 169 6.43 -5.12 -4.07
C HIS A 169 5.92 -3.74 -3.61
N ARG A 170 4.60 -3.55 -3.51
CA ARG A 170 3.94 -2.33 -3.02
C ARG A 170 3.70 -2.36 -1.50
N LEU A 171 4.00 -3.48 -0.83
CA LEU A 171 3.75 -3.68 0.60
C LEU A 171 5.02 -3.40 1.43
N PRO A 172 4.89 -2.92 2.68
CA PRO A 172 6.00 -2.85 3.62
C PRO A 172 6.64 -4.23 3.84
N ALA A 173 7.97 -4.28 4.06
CA ALA A 173 8.70 -5.54 4.22
C ALA A 173 8.13 -6.40 5.37
N ALA A 174 7.79 -5.79 6.52
CA ALA A 174 7.14 -6.49 7.64
C ALA A 174 5.85 -7.22 7.21
N GLY A 175 5.00 -6.53 6.44
CA GLY A 175 3.75 -7.08 5.92
C GLY A 175 4.00 -8.24 4.95
N ARG A 176 4.93 -8.09 4.00
CA ARG A 176 5.31 -9.15 3.05
C ARG A 176 5.79 -10.40 3.75
N VAL A 177 6.69 -10.26 4.71
CA VAL A 177 7.28 -11.40 5.44
C VAL A 177 6.19 -12.15 6.22
N ARG A 178 5.35 -11.44 6.98
CA ARG A 178 4.24 -12.06 7.72
C ARG A 178 3.24 -12.75 6.79
N LEU A 179 2.88 -12.12 5.68
CA LEU A 179 2.00 -12.70 4.67
C LEU A 179 2.58 -13.97 4.07
N GLU A 180 3.86 -13.97 3.68
CA GLU A 180 4.47 -15.14 3.06
C GLU A 180 4.64 -16.29 4.06
N LEU A 181 4.98 -16.00 5.32
CA LEU A 181 5.00 -17.01 6.39
C LEU A 181 3.62 -17.62 6.64
N ALA A 182 2.56 -16.81 6.62
CA ALA A 182 1.19 -17.30 6.71
C ALA A 182 0.81 -18.13 5.48
N ALA A 183 1.12 -17.65 4.27
CA ALA A 183 0.80 -18.33 3.02
C ALA A 183 1.55 -19.67 2.86
N ALA A 184 2.78 -19.76 3.38
CA ALA A 184 3.55 -21.00 3.46
C ALA A 184 3.09 -21.92 4.62
N VAL A 185 2.04 -21.56 5.34
CA VAL A 185 1.47 -22.29 6.49
C VAL A 185 2.54 -22.56 7.55
N ARG A 186 3.32 -21.53 7.90
CA ARG A 186 4.38 -21.57 8.92
C ARG A 186 3.99 -20.75 10.16
N PRO A 187 2.97 -21.18 10.94
CA PRO A 187 2.49 -20.41 12.09
C PRO A 187 3.58 -20.17 13.14
N GLU A 188 4.52 -21.10 13.30
CA GLU A 188 5.60 -20.94 14.28
C GLU A 188 6.54 -19.79 13.93
N ALA A 189 7.07 -19.80 12.71
CA ALA A 189 7.92 -18.73 12.20
C ALA A 189 7.19 -17.39 12.14
N LEU A 190 5.88 -17.39 11.83
CA LEU A 190 5.05 -16.20 11.90
C LEU A 190 4.98 -15.63 13.33
N ARG A 191 4.78 -16.48 14.36
CA ARG A 191 4.80 -16.03 15.77
C ARG A 191 6.15 -15.41 16.13
N ASP A 192 7.24 -16.03 15.70
CA ASP A 192 8.59 -15.56 16.02
C ASP A 192 8.87 -14.21 15.35
N GLN A 193 8.42 -14.02 14.12
CA GLN A 193 8.45 -12.74 13.42
C GLN A 193 7.63 -11.67 14.16
N ILE A 194 6.39 -11.97 14.55
CA ILE A 194 5.53 -11.02 15.30
C ILE A 194 6.18 -10.65 16.64
N ARG A 195 6.70 -11.62 17.38
CA ARG A 195 7.41 -11.38 18.66
C ARG A 195 8.67 -10.56 18.49
N TYR A 196 9.45 -10.83 17.43
CA TYR A 196 10.64 -10.05 17.13
C TYR A 196 10.29 -8.58 16.92
N GLU A 197 9.29 -8.31 16.07
CA GLU A 197 8.83 -6.94 15.80
C GLU A 197 8.28 -6.25 17.05
N ALA A 198 7.51 -6.97 17.89
CA ALA A 198 7.00 -6.40 19.14
C ALA A 198 8.13 -6.05 20.13
N ALA A 199 9.22 -6.82 20.13
CA ALA A 199 10.35 -6.62 21.04
C ALA A 199 11.38 -5.59 20.54
N HIS A 200 11.54 -5.44 19.22
CA HIS A 200 12.64 -4.66 18.64
C HIS A 200 12.17 -3.51 17.72
N GLY A 201 10.91 -3.51 17.28
CA GLY A 201 10.42 -2.55 16.29
C GLY A 201 10.98 -2.82 14.89
N GLU A 202 11.54 -1.78 14.27
CA GLU A 202 12.13 -1.89 12.93
C GLU A 202 13.44 -2.71 12.96
N PRO A 203 13.65 -3.64 12.02
CA PRO A 203 14.86 -4.44 11.97
C PRO A 203 16.06 -3.59 11.50
N PRO A 204 17.29 -4.02 11.80
CA PRO A 204 18.48 -3.40 11.23
C PRO A 204 18.45 -3.48 9.69
N THR A 205 19.03 -2.49 9.01
CA THR A 205 19.17 -2.51 7.55
C THR A 205 20.44 -3.24 7.14
N VAL A 206 20.32 -4.24 6.27
CA VAL A 206 21.44 -4.92 5.62
C VAL A 206 21.66 -4.27 4.24
N VAL A 207 22.85 -3.72 4.00
CA VAL A 207 23.17 -3.04 2.75
C VAL A 207 24.11 -3.90 1.91
N GLU A 208 23.70 -4.21 0.69
CA GLU A 208 24.47 -4.98 -0.28
C GLU A 208 24.52 -4.26 -1.62
N GLY A 209 25.64 -3.60 -1.89
CA GLY A 209 25.78 -2.73 -3.05
C GLY A 209 24.75 -1.60 -3.01
N ARG A 210 23.73 -1.70 -3.86
CA ARG A 210 22.64 -0.71 -3.97
C ARG A 210 21.33 -1.14 -3.32
N ARG A 211 21.24 -2.39 -2.85
CA ARG A 211 20.02 -2.93 -2.27
C ARG A 211 20.10 -2.87 -0.75
N HIS A 212 19.01 -2.43 -0.14
CA HIS A 212 18.84 -2.31 1.30
C HIS A 212 17.74 -3.28 1.70
N TYR A 213 18.05 -4.22 2.60
CA TYR A 213 17.13 -5.25 3.07
C TYR A 213 16.80 -5.08 4.55
N ALA A 214 15.60 -5.49 4.93
CA ALA A 214 15.17 -5.65 6.32
C ALA A 214 15.87 -6.87 6.92
N GLY A 215 16.81 -6.64 7.83
CA GLY A 215 17.60 -7.68 8.51
C GLY A 215 16.83 -8.41 9.61
N TYR A 216 15.62 -8.88 9.30
CA TYR A 216 14.87 -9.74 10.20
C TYR A 216 15.59 -11.08 10.42
N PRO A 217 15.35 -11.78 11.54
CA PRO A 217 15.89 -13.13 11.75
C PRO A 217 15.55 -14.12 10.62
N ALA A 218 14.40 -13.93 9.95
CA ALA A 218 13.98 -14.74 8.81
C ALA A 218 14.75 -14.45 7.50
N PHE A 219 15.48 -13.34 7.41
CA PHE A 219 16.23 -12.98 6.20
C PHE A 219 17.34 -13.99 5.95
N ARG A 220 17.26 -14.68 4.80
CA ARG A 220 18.18 -15.76 4.40
C ARG A 220 18.31 -16.91 5.41
N ASP A 221 17.29 -17.12 6.25
CA ASP A 221 17.18 -18.37 7.00
C ASP A 221 16.89 -19.52 6.02
N GLY A 222 17.89 -20.37 5.80
CA GLY A 222 17.81 -21.51 4.89
C GLY A 222 16.72 -22.53 5.25
N ARG A 223 16.21 -22.52 6.49
CA ARG A 223 15.07 -23.36 6.91
C ARG A 223 13.74 -22.86 6.36
N LEU A 224 13.62 -21.53 6.18
CA LEU A 224 12.40 -20.88 5.71
C LEU A 224 12.38 -20.74 4.19
N GLY A 225 13.55 -20.59 3.55
CA GLY A 225 13.66 -20.53 2.09
C GLY A 225 12.92 -19.34 1.46
N LEU A 226 12.80 -18.24 2.21
CA LEU A 226 12.13 -17.02 1.76
C LEU A 226 13.01 -16.25 0.77
N ALA A 227 12.39 -15.68 -0.27
CA ALA A 227 13.07 -14.86 -1.25
C ALA A 227 13.53 -13.51 -0.66
N ASP A 228 14.73 -13.06 -1.03
CA ASP A 228 15.32 -11.79 -0.57
C ASP A 228 14.43 -10.58 -0.91
N GLU A 229 13.67 -10.65 -2.01
CA GLU A 229 12.73 -9.63 -2.46
C GLU A 229 11.63 -9.32 -1.44
N LEU A 230 11.30 -10.26 -0.55
CA LEU A 230 10.35 -10.03 0.54
C LEU A 230 10.88 -9.04 1.57
N PHE A 231 12.20 -8.95 1.70
CA PHE A 231 12.92 -8.12 2.66
C PHE A 231 13.42 -6.81 2.06
N LEU A 232 13.30 -6.59 0.74
CA LEU A 232 13.80 -5.38 0.09
C LEU A 232 13.09 -4.12 0.61
N LEU A 233 13.84 -3.22 1.22
CA LEU A 233 13.37 -1.90 1.68
C LEU A 233 13.44 -0.86 0.56
N ARG A 234 14.58 -0.82 -0.14
CA ARG A 234 14.82 0.06 -1.29
C ARG A 234 16.00 -0.43 -2.12
N GLU A 235 16.06 0.06 -3.35
CA GLU A 235 17.22 -0.05 -4.22
C GLU A 235 17.64 1.35 -4.65
N ASP A 236 18.87 1.76 -4.33
CA ASP A 236 19.41 3.05 -4.75
C ASP A 236 19.51 3.09 -6.28
N PRO A 237 19.28 4.24 -6.95
CA PRO A 237 19.34 4.33 -8.41
C PRO A 237 20.76 4.09 -8.96
N VAL A 238 20.86 3.70 -10.22
CA VAL A 238 22.16 3.65 -10.90
C VAL A 238 22.59 5.09 -11.07
N VAL A 239 23.56 5.55 -10.29
CA VAL A 239 24.22 6.81 -10.62
C VAL A 239 25.21 6.49 -11.73
N GLU A 240 24.76 6.64 -12.98
CA GLU A 240 25.68 6.66 -14.11
C GLU A 240 26.67 7.79 -13.85
N ALA A 241 27.96 7.45 -13.72
CA ALA A 241 29.01 8.45 -13.63
C ALA A 241 28.86 9.37 -14.84
N ALA A 242 28.60 10.65 -14.59
CA ALA A 242 28.50 11.64 -15.66
C ALA A 242 29.75 11.51 -16.53
N PRO A 243 29.61 11.44 -17.87
CA PRO A 243 30.75 11.26 -18.74
C PRO A 243 31.81 12.31 -18.40
N PRO A 244 33.11 11.94 -18.39
CA PRO A 244 34.17 12.88 -18.08
C PRO A 244 34.00 14.09 -19.00
N LEU A 245 34.00 15.28 -18.39
CA LEU A 245 33.85 16.52 -19.14
C LEU A 245 34.92 16.56 -20.23
N ASN A 246 34.55 16.90 -21.45
CA ASN A 246 35.55 17.12 -22.49
C ASN A 246 36.41 18.36 -22.15
N LEU A 247 37.58 18.47 -22.79
CA LEU A 247 38.53 19.55 -22.51
C LEU A 247 37.90 20.95 -22.62
N ALA A 248 37.01 21.16 -23.58
CA ALA A 248 36.28 22.42 -23.74
C ALA A 248 35.36 22.72 -22.52
N GLN A 249 34.66 21.71 -22.00
CA GLN A 249 33.83 21.83 -20.81
C GLN A 249 34.67 22.04 -19.54
N GLN A 250 35.86 21.43 -19.45
CA GLN A 250 36.78 21.63 -18.33
C GLN A 250 37.33 23.07 -18.32
N LEU A 251 37.81 23.56 -19.48
CA LEU A 251 38.30 24.92 -19.65
C LEU A 251 37.20 25.96 -19.38
N TRP A 252 36.00 25.75 -19.90
CA TRP A 252 34.87 26.65 -19.64
C TRP A 252 34.52 26.70 -18.14
N ARG A 253 34.63 25.58 -17.43
CA ARG A 253 34.44 25.55 -15.97
C ARG A 253 35.58 26.21 -15.18
N GLY A 254 36.78 26.25 -15.74
CA GLY A 254 37.92 26.99 -15.14
C GLY A 254 37.79 28.49 -15.32
N VAL A 255 37.27 28.94 -16.47
CA VAL A 255 37.17 30.37 -16.82
C VAL A 255 35.89 31.03 -16.29
N VAL A 256 34.76 30.31 -16.24
CA VAL A 256 33.46 30.89 -15.84
C VAL A 256 33.12 30.57 -14.38
N PRO A 257 32.96 31.59 -13.50
CA PRO A 257 32.62 31.38 -12.09
C PRO A 257 31.32 30.60 -11.87
N ALA A 258 31.28 29.79 -10.81
CA ALA A 258 30.16 28.89 -10.53
C ALA A 258 28.81 29.60 -10.30
N GLN A 259 28.81 30.87 -9.89
CA GLN A 259 27.61 31.69 -9.71
C GLN A 259 26.97 32.04 -11.07
N VAL A 260 27.79 32.43 -12.05
CA VAL A 260 27.33 32.77 -13.41
C VAL A 260 26.78 31.53 -14.13
N ARG A 261 27.44 30.37 -13.97
CA ARG A 261 26.95 29.09 -14.52
C ARG A 261 25.59 28.68 -13.95
N ARG A 262 25.33 28.95 -12.67
CA ARG A 262 24.04 28.64 -12.02
C ARG A 262 22.93 29.57 -12.49
N GLY A 263 23.24 30.86 -12.73
CA GLY A 263 22.30 31.83 -13.32
C GLY A 263 21.85 31.42 -14.72
N LEU A 264 22.79 31.04 -15.59
CA LEU A 264 22.49 30.64 -16.98
C LEU A 264 21.60 29.39 -17.09
N ARG A 265 21.68 28.46 -16.13
CA ARG A 265 20.80 27.27 -16.09
C ARG A 265 19.35 27.58 -15.73
N ARG A 266 19.09 28.68 -15.02
CA ARG A 266 17.72 29.09 -14.67
C ARG A 266 17.00 29.79 -15.82
N ILE A 267 17.76 30.34 -16.78
CA ILE A 267 17.22 31.12 -17.90
C ILE A 267 16.83 30.23 -19.09
N VAL A 268 17.44 29.04 -19.23
CA VAL A 268 17.13 28.10 -20.33
C VAL A 268 16.95 26.68 -19.78
N PRO A 269 15.71 26.21 -19.57
CA PRO A 269 15.44 24.81 -19.29
C PRO A 269 15.74 24.01 -20.57
N GLY A 270 16.57 22.98 -20.48
CA GLY A 270 16.86 22.09 -21.62
C GLY A 270 18.11 22.45 -22.43
N GLY A 271 19.29 22.53 -21.79
CA GLY A 271 20.58 22.10 -22.36
C GLY A 271 21.02 22.56 -23.76
N ALA A 272 20.44 23.63 -24.33
CA ALA A 272 20.71 24.06 -25.71
C ALA A 272 21.79 25.15 -25.81
N ALA A 273 21.98 25.97 -24.76
CA ALA A 273 22.86 27.13 -24.82
C ALA A 273 24.36 26.78 -25.00
N TRP A 274 24.84 25.66 -24.45
CA TRP A 274 26.26 25.27 -24.61
C TRP A 274 26.57 24.73 -26.02
N ARG A 275 25.57 24.23 -26.76
CA ARG A 275 25.72 23.78 -28.15
C ARG A 275 25.86 24.96 -29.12
N ALA A 276 25.26 26.11 -28.81
CA ALA A 276 25.36 27.31 -29.63
C ALA A 276 26.70 28.04 -29.45
N ALA A 277 27.30 27.98 -28.25
CA ALA A 277 28.53 28.73 -27.94
C ALA A 277 29.83 28.09 -28.48
N LEU A 278 29.80 26.81 -28.91
CA LEU A 278 31.01 26.08 -29.31
C LEU A 278 31.13 25.82 -30.82
N GLY A 279 30.24 26.36 -31.65
CA GLY A 279 30.29 26.21 -33.10
C GLY A 279 29.96 24.77 -33.56
N ARG A 280 29.04 24.63 -34.51
CA ARG A 280 28.89 23.36 -35.22
C ARG A 280 30.12 23.15 -36.11
N PRO A 281 30.79 21.98 -36.10
CA PRO A 281 31.63 21.61 -37.22
C PRO A 281 30.73 21.37 -38.44
N SER A 282 31.05 22.05 -39.54
CA SER A 282 30.44 21.93 -40.87
C SER A 282 31.17 20.86 -41.68
N GLY A 283 30.45 19.88 -42.27
CA GLY A 283 30.94 18.86 -43.22
C GLY A 283 31.82 17.77 -42.59
N VAL A 284 31.83 16.49 -43.00
CA VAL A 284 31.30 15.73 -44.16
C VAL A 284 30.77 14.42 -43.59
#